data_AF-A0A0D6XD18-F1
#
_entry.id   AF-A0A0D6XD18-F1
#
_cell.length_a   1.000
_cell.length_b   1.000
_cell.length_c   1.000
_cell.angle_alpha   90.00
_cell.angle_beta   90.00
_cell.angle_gamma   90.00
#
_symmetry.space_group_name_H-M   'P 1'
#
loop_
_entity.id
_entity.type
_entity.pdbx_description
1 polymer ?
#
loop_
_entity_poly.entity_id
_entity_poly.type
_entity_poly.pdbx_seq_one_letter_code
_entity_poly.pdbx_strand_id
1 'polypeptide(L)'
;MQKRIRITDLAGYVRLQLCDRYISFQLGRGGKEVQDLQKRYPPLVEPVFQEVGLAAERRWEEHLQKEGFEPVEVEDWSEWKEWVAQAPHGKQYFARQVKIEGRVGAFDLEGRLDFLLLYWRQGEPVVRLVEGKASRRERTHHYAQLALYALLAEGDPPRWREKEVALEYLVACIDPATRSLEDPLRSVEDDEKALFSQARRDMEALLAPGGRLEKVLQHDPLELGYALNARCDACAHNPVCWITGSKRKDLELAGIKGDVARALREAGLADLEALATADPSRVAEALREVETPVHPEHLVLKARARFATLPFPRRNGFYPVQWLEGTGYGRLPDLTAMTHKAPGT
;
A
#
# COMPACT_ATOMS: atom_id res chain seq x y z
N MET A 1 18.87 5.39 17.71
CA MET A 1 18.69 3.93 17.52
C MET A 1 17.84 3.77 16.27
N GLN A 2 18.46 3.37 15.16
CA GLN A 2 17.75 3.23 13.89
C GLN A 2 16.81 2.02 14.02
N LYS A 3 15.49 2.26 13.97
CA LYS A 3 14.52 1.18 14.10
C LYS A 3 14.51 0.39 12.80
N ARG A 4 14.62 -0.93 12.94
CA ARG A 4 14.41 -1.89 11.86
C ARG A 4 12.97 -1.77 11.34
N ILE A 5 12.80 -1.79 10.03
CA ILE A 5 11.52 -1.58 9.36
C ILE A 5 11.07 -2.91 8.75
N ARG A 6 9.82 -3.31 9.02
CA ARG A 6 9.27 -4.52 8.40
C ARG A 6 8.91 -4.24 6.94
N ILE A 7 9.26 -5.17 6.05
CA ILE A 7 8.97 -5.10 4.62
C ILE A 7 7.45 -4.99 4.37
N THR A 8 6.64 -5.70 5.16
CA THR A 8 5.17 -5.61 5.10
C THR A 8 4.63 -4.24 5.49
N ASP A 9 5.31 -3.49 6.37
CA ASP A 9 4.94 -2.12 6.71
C ASP A 9 5.25 -1.16 5.54
N LEU A 10 6.37 -1.34 4.85
CA LEU A 10 6.70 -0.56 3.65
C LEU A 10 5.74 -0.87 2.48
N ALA A 11 5.41 -2.14 2.27
CA ALA A 11 4.36 -2.52 1.33
C ALA A 11 3.01 -1.90 1.71
N GLY A 12 2.68 -1.88 3.01
CA GLY A 12 1.52 -1.17 3.55
C GLY A 12 1.52 0.33 3.27
N TYR A 13 2.70 0.97 3.36
CA TYR A 13 2.88 2.38 3.05
C TYR A 13 2.60 2.68 1.57
N VAL A 14 3.10 1.84 0.65
CA VAL A 14 2.75 1.92 -0.78
C VAL A 14 1.26 1.66 -1.01
N ARG A 15 0.68 0.63 -0.36
CA ARG A 15 -0.74 0.31 -0.43
C ARG A 15 -1.62 1.49 -0.02
N LEU A 16 -1.18 2.26 0.97
CA LEU A 16 -1.84 3.45 1.51
C LEU A 16 -1.40 4.74 0.79
N GLN A 17 -0.92 4.66 -0.46
CA GLN A 17 -0.56 5.80 -1.31
C GLN A 17 0.52 6.69 -0.69
N LEU A 18 1.55 6.09 -0.09
CA LEU A 18 2.66 6.79 0.53
C LEU A 18 2.18 7.73 1.67
N CYS A 19 1.27 7.22 2.52
CA CYS A 19 0.76 7.95 3.67
C CYS A 19 1.83 8.09 4.78
N ASP A 20 2.42 9.27 4.88
CA ASP A 20 3.57 9.55 5.76
C ASP A 20 3.23 9.37 7.27
N ARG A 21 1.97 9.65 7.64
CA ARG A 21 1.44 9.33 8.99
C ARG A 21 1.45 7.85 9.28
N TYR A 22 0.99 7.03 8.33
CA TYR A 22 0.89 5.59 8.52
C TYR A 22 2.26 5.00 8.88
N ILE A 23 3.29 5.27 8.06
CA ILE A 23 4.61 4.69 8.29
C ILE A 23 5.25 5.24 9.58
N SER A 24 5.05 6.52 9.88
CA SER A 24 5.54 7.11 11.13
C SER A 24 4.90 6.50 12.37
N PHE A 25 3.57 6.29 12.37
CA PHE A 25 2.87 5.62 13.46
C PHE A 25 3.25 4.15 13.57
N GLN A 26 3.43 3.46 12.44
CA GLN A 26 3.87 2.07 12.38
C GLN A 26 5.24 1.88 13.05
N LEU A 27 6.15 2.85 12.88
CA LEU A 27 7.45 2.88 13.54
C LEU A 27 7.39 3.42 14.98
N GLY A 28 6.19 3.62 15.53
CA GLY A 28 5.97 4.03 16.91
C GLY A 28 6.34 5.48 17.21
N ARG A 29 6.38 6.37 16.21
CA ARG A 29 6.74 7.78 16.38
C ARG A 29 5.58 8.66 16.85
N GLY A 30 4.35 8.13 16.92
CA GLY A 30 3.15 8.90 17.30
C GLY A 30 3.04 9.29 18.78
N GLY A 31 3.99 8.90 19.63
CA GLY A 31 3.97 9.23 21.05
C GLY A 31 2.79 8.63 21.83
N LYS A 32 2.55 9.17 23.03
CA LYS A 32 1.54 8.65 23.96
C LYS A 32 0.10 8.82 23.46
N GLU A 33 -0.22 9.95 22.81
CA GLU A 33 -1.57 10.19 22.31
C GLU A 33 -2.02 9.12 21.31
N VAL A 34 -1.16 8.79 20.33
CA VAL A 34 -1.47 7.77 19.33
C VAL A 34 -1.61 6.39 19.97
N GLN A 35 -0.71 6.04 20.91
CA GLN A 35 -0.78 4.77 21.63
C GLN A 35 -2.06 4.62 22.45
N ASP A 36 -2.48 5.68 23.16
CA ASP A 36 -3.69 5.67 23.98
C ASP A 36 -4.95 5.54 23.10
N LEU A 37 -4.98 6.20 21.95
CA LEU A 37 -6.07 6.08 20.98
C LEU A 37 -6.14 4.69 20.36
N GLN A 38 -5.02 4.07 19.99
CA GLN A 38 -4.99 2.71 19.46
C GLN A 38 -5.44 1.67 20.49
N LYS A 39 -5.09 1.86 21.78
CA LYS A 39 -5.57 0.98 22.86
C LYS A 39 -7.08 1.10 23.04
N ARG A 40 -7.62 2.32 22.93
CA ARG A 40 -9.06 2.59 23.08
C ARG A 40 -9.86 2.13 21.86
N TYR A 41 -9.28 2.22 20.67
CA TYR A 41 -9.90 1.87 19.40
C TYR A 41 -8.98 0.90 18.64
N PRO A 42 -8.88 -0.36 19.11
CA PRO A 42 -8.01 -1.33 18.47
C PRO A 42 -8.48 -1.61 17.03
N PRO A 43 -7.55 -1.77 16.08
CA PRO A 43 -7.91 -2.14 14.72
C PRO A 43 -8.57 -3.51 14.73
N LEU A 44 -9.67 -3.65 13.98
CA LEU A 44 -10.30 -4.93 13.74
C LEU A 44 -9.43 -5.70 12.74
N VAL A 45 -8.64 -6.65 13.22
CA VAL A 45 -8.05 -7.67 12.35
C VAL A 45 -9.13 -8.71 12.14
N GLU A 46 -9.67 -8.80 10.93
CA GLU A 46 -10.69 -9.79 10.62
C GLU A 46 -10.03 -11.18 10.51
N PRO A 47 -10.29 -12.11 11.44
CA PRO A 47 -9.61 -13.41 11.49
C PRO A 47 -9.78 -14.23 10.20
N VAL A 48 -10.87 -13.98 9.48
CA VAL A 48 -11.17 -14.61 8.18
C VAL A 48 -10.05 -14.35 7.17
N PHE A 49 -9.45 -13.15 7.12
CA PHE A 49 -8.37 -12.87 6.17
C PHE A 49 -7.08 -13.65 6.50
N GLN A 50 -6.80 -13.87 7.78
CA GLN A 50 -5.65 -14.69 8.19
C GLN A 50 -5.84 -16.14 7.76
N GLU A 51 -7.03 -16.71 8.03
CA GLU A 51 -7.35 -18.08 7.61
C GLU A 51 -7.33 -18.26 6.10
N VAL A 52 -7.82 -17.28 5.34
CA VAL A 52 -7.76 -17.30 3.87
C VAL A 52 -6.31 -17.28 3.37
N GLY A 53 -5.43 -16.49 3.99
CA GLY A 53 -4.00 -16.48 3.68
C GLY A 53 -3.33 -17.82 3.97
N LEU A 54 -3.54 -18.38 5.16
CA LEU A 54 -3.00 -19.69 5.53
C LEU A 54 -3.50 -20.81 4.62
N ALA A 55 -4.78 -20.79 4.24
CA ALA A 55 -5.34 -21.74 3.30
C ALA A 55 -4.76 -21.60 1.89
N ALA A 56 -4.40 -20.38 1.47
CA ALA A 56 -3.72 -20.13 0.21
C ALA A 56 -2.30 -20.72 0.21
N GLU A 57 -1.52 -20.47 1.26
CA GLU A 57 -0.17 -21.02 1.40
C GLU A 57 -0.15 -22.54 1.42
N ARG A 58 -1.07 -23.20 2.15
CA ARG A 58 -1.18 -24.67 2.13
C ARG A 58 -1.44 -25.23 0.73
N ARG A 59 -2.23 -24.53 -0.09
CA ARG A 59 -2.50 -24.96 -1.47
C ARG A 59 -1.27 -24.82 -2.38
N TRP A 60 -0.47 -23.78 -2.20
CA TRP A 60 0.81 -23.65 -2.93
C TRP A 60 1.76 -24.79 -2.57
N GLU A 61 1.89 -25.11 -1.29
CA GLU A 61 2.69 -26.23 -0.82
C GLU A 61 2.23 -27.57 -1.43
N GLU A 62 0.94 -27.88 -1.36
CA GLU A 62 0.37 -29.10 -1.95
C GLU A 62 0.61 -29.16 -3.47
N HIS A 63 0.58 -28.01 -4.15
CA HIS A 63 0.87 -27.94 -5.58
C HIS A 63 2.35 -28.17 -5.89
N LEU A 64 3.27 -27.49 -5.18
CA LEU A 64 4.71 -27.67 -5.35
C LEU A 64 5.13 -29.12 -5.12
N GLN A 65 4.59 -29.78 -4.10
CA GLN A 65 4.86 -31.20 -3.85
C GLN A 65 4.37 -32.10 -4.99
N LYS A 66 3.22 -31.79 -5.61
CA LYS A 66 2.73 -32.53 -6.79
C LYS A 66 3.61 -32.33 -8.01
N GLU A 67 4.22 -31.15 -8.16
CA GLU A 67 5.20 -30.85 -9.20
C GLU A 67 6.60 -31.44 -8.90
N GLY A 68 6.76 -32.16 -7.78
CA GLY A 68 7.99 -32.87 -7.45
C GLY A 68 9.00 -32.07 -6.63
N PHE A 69 8.60 -30.93 -6.06
CA PHE A 69 9.43 -30.18 -5.11
C PHE A 69 9.44 -30.83 -3.73
N GLU A 70 10.63 -31.04 -3.17
CA GLU A 70 10.83 -31.54 -1.81
C GLU A 70 10.90 -30.35 -0.81
N PRO A 71 10.16 -30.40 0.32
CA PRO A 71 10.23 -29.34 1.32
C PRO A 71 11.57 -29.34 2.06
N VAL A 72 12.05 -28.15 2.40
CA VAL A 72 13.25 -27.91 3.20
C VAL A 72 12.88 -27.05 4.40
N GLU A 73 13.19 -27.54 5.59
CA GLU A 73 13.00 -26.82 6.84
C GLU A 73 14.20 -25.91 7.09
N VAL A 74 14.00 -24.60 6.91
CA VAL A 74 14.95 -23.54 7.26
C VAL A 74 14.20 -22.37 7.87
N GLU A 75 14.79 -21.72 8.86
CA GLU A 75 14.18 -20.59 9.56
C GLU A 75 14.45 -19.25 8.86
N ASP A 76 15.65 -19.10 8.28
CA ASP A 76 16.12 -17.84 7.73
C ASP A 76 16.97 -17.98 6.46
N TRP A 77 17.29 -16.82 5.87
CA TRP A 77 18.02 -16.69 4.62
C TRP A 77 19.43 -17.28 4.71
N SER A 78 20.09 -17.23 5.87
CA SER A 78 21.43 -17.78 6.04
C SER A 78 21.39 -19.30 5.95
N GLU A 79 20.46 -19.93 6.67
CA GLU A 79 20.25 -21.38 6.61
C GLU A 79 19.86 -21.84 5.20
N TRP A 80 19.00 -21.08 4.52
CA TRP A 80 18.65 -21.36 3.12
C TRP A 80 19.88 -21.36 2.21
N LYS A 81 20.77 -20.38 2.32
CA LYS A 81 21.99 -20.32 1.51
C LYS A 81 22.93 -21.48 1.80
N GLU A 82 23.13 -21.82 3.07
CA GLU A 82 23.97 -22.95 3.48
C GLU A 82 23.44 -24.28 2.94
N TRP A 83 22.11 -24.41 2.92
CA TRP A 83 21.43 -25.56 2.35
C TRP A 83 21.58 -25.58 0.82
N VAL A 84 21.35 -24.45 0.12
CA VAL A 84 21.52 -24.34 -1.34
C VAL A 84 22.95 -24.71 -1.76
N ALA A 85 23.97 -24.33 -0.99
CA ALA A 85 25.37 -24.67 -1.29
C ALA A 85 25.64 -26.17 -1.39
N GLN A 86 24.84 -26.98 -0.71
CA GLN A 86 24.97 -28.44 -0.63
C GLN A 86 23.85 -29.17 -1.41
N ALA A 87 22.97 -28.43 -2.09
CA ALA A 87 21.79 -29.00 -2.74
C ALA A 87 22.17 -30.04 -3.82
N PRO A 88 21.53 -31.24 -3.80
CA PRO A 88 21.71 -32.25 -4.83
C PRO A 88 21.29 -31.74 -6.21
N HIS A 89 22.16 -31.94 -7.20
CA HIS A 89 21.88 -31.53 -8.58
C HIS A 89 20.67 -32.26 -9.16
N GLY A 90 19.76 -31.51 -9.79
CA GLY A 90 18.64 -32.05 -10.57
C GLY A 90 17.36 -32.40 -9.79
N LYS A 91 17.34 -32.22 -8.46
CA LYS A 91 16.14 -32.38 -7.62
C LYS A 91 15.59 -31.02 -7.23
N GLN A 92 14.28 -30.81 -7.20
CA GLN A 92 13.69 -29.49 -6.92
C GLN A 92 13.28 -29.35 -5.46
N TYR A 93 13.41 -28.15 -4.89
CA TYR A 93 13.23 -27.92 -3.46
C TYR A 93 12.52 -26.61 -3.15
N PHE A 94 11.79 -26.57 -2.03
CA PHE A 94 11.18 -25.33 -1.57
C PHE A 94 11.29 -25.14 -0.07
N ALA A 95 11.40 -23.89 0.36
CA ALA A 95 11.26 -23.48 1.75
C ALA A 95 10.13 -22.45 1.87
N ARG A 96 9.55 -22.36 3.06
CA ARG A 96 8.40 -21.50 3.35
C ARG A 96 8.71 -20.56 4.47
N GLN A 97 8.11 -19.36 4.41
CA GLN A 97 8.14 -18.42 5.50
C GLN A 97 9.57 -18.16 6.01
N VAL A 98 10.51 -17.99 5.08
CA VAL A 98 11.94 -17.84 5.40
C VAL A 98 12.21 -16.40 5.82
N LYS A 99 12.75 -16.21 7.02
CA LYS A 99 13.09 -14.88 7.52
C LYS A 99 14.27 -14.31 6.72
N ILE A 100 14.17 -13.04 6.34
CA ILE A 100 15.27 -12.32 5.69
C ILE A 100 15.40 -10.93 6.31
N GLU A 101 16.64 -10.51 6.57
CA GLU A 101 16.97 -9.21 7.13
C GLU A 101 18.27 -8.69 6.52
N GLY A 102 18.43 -7.38 6.55
CA GLY A 102 19.63 -6.74 6.05
C GLY A 102 19.41 -5.26 5.79
N ARG A 103 20.44 -4.60 5.28
CA ARG A 103 20.41 -3.16 5.03
C ARG A 103 20.05 -2.86 3.58
N VAL A 104 19.08 -1.98 3.37
CA VAL A 104 18.73 -1.43 2.07
C VAL A 104 18.79 0.10 2.14
N GLY A 105 19.73 0.69 1.40
CA GLY A 105 19.99 2.13 1.45
C GLY A 105 20.31 2.60 2.87
N ALA A 106 19.50 3.53 3.37
CA ALA A 106 19.66 4.09 4.70
C ALA A 106 19.04 3.24 5.81
N PHE A 107 18.31 2.16 5.53
CA PHE A 107 17.47 1.47 6.53
C PHE A 107 17.80 -0.01 6.70
N ASP A 108 17.67 -0.51 7.93
CA ASP A 108 17.64 -1.94 8.22
C ASP A 108 16.22 -2.47 8.02
N LEU A 109 16.10 -3.50 7.19
CA LEU A 109 14.83 -4.13 6.86
C LEU A 109 14.77 -5.55 7.44
N GLU A 110 13.54 -6.00 7.72
CA GLU A 110 13.24 -7.41 7.98
C GLU A 110 11.92 -7.83 7.33
N GLY A 111 11.81 -9.09 6.99
CA GLY A 111 10.56 -9.68 6.55
C GLY A 111 10.63 -11.20 6.50
N ARG A 112 9.59 -11.79 5.92
CA ARG A 112 9.42 -13.23 5.80
C ARG A 112 8.93 -13.54 4.39
N LEU A 113 9.76 -14.24 3.63
CA LEU A 113 9.46 -14.67 2.26
C LEU A 113 8.42 -15.78 2.31
N ASP A 114 7.35 -15.68 1.52
CA ASP A 114 6.30 -16.71 1.53
C ASP A 114 6.86 -18.06 1.05
N PHE A 115 7.52 -18.06 -0.12
CA PHE A 115 8.16 -19.24 -0.69
C PHE A 115 9.50 -18.92 -1.35
N LEU A 116 10.46 -19.82 -1.16
CA LEU A 116 11.71 -19.90 -1.91
C LEU A 116 11.73 -21.22 -2.66
N LEU A 117 11.99 -21.17 -3.96
CA LEU A 117 12.10 -22.35 -4.81
C LEU A 117 13.52 -22.49 -5.32
N LEU A 118 14.11 -23.68 -5.21
CA LEU A 118 15.35 -24.04 -5.89
C LEU A 118 15.02 -25.06 -6.98
N TYR A 119 15.38 -24.73 -8.23
CA TYR A 119 15.22 -25.63 -9.37
C TYR A 119 16.38 -25.45 -10.38
N TRP A 120 16.45 -26.30 -11.41
CA TRP A 120 17.58 -26.33 -12.35
C TRP A 120 17.12 -25.97 -13.75
N ARG A 121 17.80 -25.00 -14.37
CA ARG A 121 17.62 -24.62 -15.77
C ARG A 121 18.93 -24.82 -16.51
N GLN A 122 18.90 -25.68 -17.53
CA GLN A 122 20.09 -26.04 -18.31
C GLN A 122 21.27 -26.55 -17.45
N GLY A 123 20.95 -27.26 -16.35
CA GLY A 123 21.95 -27.82 -15.43
C GLY A 123 22.49 -26.84 -14.38
N GLU A 124 22.11 -25.56 -14.44
CA GLU A 124 22.48 -24.56 -13.44
C GLU A 124 21.32 -24.31 -12.46
N PRO A 125 21.60 -24.13 -11.16
CA PRO A 125 20.56 -23.84 -10.18
C PRO A 125 20.00 -22.42 -10.37
N VAL A 126 18.72 -22.27 -10.03
CA VAL A 126 17.99 -21.00 -9.99
C VAL A 126 17.19 -20.97 -8.69
N VAL A 127 17.31 -19.88 -7.94
CA VAL A 127 16.48 -19.61 -6.77
C VAL A 127 15.41 -18.60 -7.16
N ARG A 128 14.14 -18.96 -7.00
CA ARG A 128 13.00 -18.06 -7.24
C ARG A 128 12.35 -17.67 -5.93
N LEU A 129 12.22 -16.36 -5.72
CA LEU A 129 11.44 -15.76 -4.65
C LEU A 129 10.01 -15.61 -5.14
N VAL A 130 9.05 -16.23 -4.43
CA VAL A 130 7.63 -16.16 -4.77
C VAL A 130 6.88 -15.45 -3.65
N GLU A 131 6.27 -14.31 -3.98
CA GLU A 131 5.35 -13.59 -3.10
C GLU A 131 3.91 -14.02 -3.39
N GLY A 132 3.29 -14.70 -2.44
CA GLY A 132 1.97 -15.30 -2.58
C GLY A 132 0.85 -14.34 -2.16
N LYS A 133 -0.15 -14.12 -3.02
CA LYS A 133 -1.32 -13.29 -2.71
C LYS A 133 -2.65 -14.00 -2.92
N ALA A 134 -3.43 -14.08 -1.84
CA ALA A 134 -4.83 -14.54 -1.88
C ALA A 134 -5.76 -13.44 -2.45
N SER A 135 -5.53 -13.01 -3.69
CA SER A 135 -6.30 -11.93 -4.32
C SER A 135 -6.41 -12.10 -5.84
N ARG A 136 -7.47 -11.55 -6.44
CA ARG A 136 -7.76 -11.65 -7.90
C ARG A 136 -6.70 -11.06 -8.84
N ARG A 137 -5.91 -10.10 -8.35
CA ARG A 137 -5.03 -9.30 -9.21
C ARG A 137 -3.80 -8.88 -8.44
N GLU A 138 -2.69 -8.91 -9.14
CA GLU A 138 -1.48 -8.23 -8.76
C GLU A 138 -1.76 -6.75 -8.52
N ARG A 139 -1.06 -6.18 -7.54
CA ARG A 139 -1.17 -4.78 -7.18
C ARG A 139 0.23 -4.24 -7.01
N THR A 140 0.42 -2.95 -7.26
CA THR A 140 1.72 -2.27 -7.17
C THR A 140 2.45 -2.52 -5.85
N HIS A 141 1.73 -2.63 -4.73
CA HIS A 141 2.33 -2.89 -3.43
C HIS A 141 2.81 -4.33 -3.23
N HIS A 142 2.31 -5.31 -4.00
CA HIS A 142 2.85 -6.67 -4.00
C HIS A 142 4.26 -6.66 -4.63
N TYR A 143 4.43 -5.97 -5.76
CA TYR A 143 5.75 -5.79 -6.38
C TYR A 143 6.69 -4.95 -5.51
N ALA A 144 6.19 -3.95 -4.78
CA ALA A 144 7.01 -3.23 -3.81
C ALA A 144 7.55 -4.17 -2.72
N GLN A 145 6.72 -5.08 -2.21
CA GLN A 145 7.14 -6.08 -1.22
C GLN A 145 8.21 -7.03 -1.79
N LEU A 146 7.94 -7.61 -2.97
CA LEU A 146 8.88 -8.51 -3.66
C LEU A 146 10.19 -7.82 -4.02
N ALA A 147 10.14 -6.55 -4.44
CA ALA A 147 11.33 -5.75 -4.73
C ALA A 147 12.20 -5.53 -3.49
N LEU A 148 11.61 -5.30 -2.31
CA LEU A 148 12.38 -5.17 -1.06
C LEU A 148 13.07 -6.48 -0.69
N TYR A 149 12.41 -7.62 -0.89
CA TYR A 149 13.05 -8.92 -0.71
C TYR A 149 14.16 -9.17 -1.71
N ALA A 150 13.96 -8.80 -2.98
CA ALA A 150 14.98 -8.90 -4.01
C ALA A 150 16.24 -8.10 -3.65
N LEU A 151 16.09 -6.85 -3.18
CA LEU A 151 17.21 -6.01 -2.76
C LEU A 151 18.02 -6.63 -1.62
N LEU A 152 17.37 -7.33 -0.67
CA LEU A 152 18.07 -8.06 0.38
C LEU A 152 18.77 -9.31 -0.14
N ALA A 153 18.07 -10.13 -0.93
CA ALA A 153 18.59 -11.39 -1.46
C ALA A 153 19.77 -11.19 -2.43
N GLU A 154 19.73 -10.12 -3.24
CA GLU A 154 20.83 -9.77 -4.15
C GLU A 154 22.05 -9.19 -3.43
N GLY A 155 21.86 -8.57 -2.26
CA GLY A 155 22.97 -8.09 -1.44
C GLY A 155 23.78 -9.23 -0.80
N ASP A 156 23.19 -10.42 -0.73
CA ASP A 156 23.80 -11.63 -0.16
C ASP A 156 23.24 -12.89 -0.86
N PRO A 157 23.64 -13.15 -2.11
CA PRO A 157 23.04 -14.19 -2.93
C PRO A 157 23.50 -15.60 -2.51
N PRO A 158 22.65 -16.63 -2.69
CA PRO A 158 23.04 -18.01 -2.49
C PRO A 158 24.14 -18.42 -3.48
N ARG A 159 24.98 -19.35 -3.06
CA ARG A 159 26.03 -19.93 -3.90
C ARG A 159 25.87 -21.44 -3.99
N TRP A 160 26.15 -22.01 -5.15
CA TRP A 160 26.24 -23.45 -5.36
C TRP A 160 27.56 -23.76 -6.05
N ARG A 161 28.39 -24.62 -5.42
CA ARG A 161 29.76 -24.91 -5.89
C ARG A 161 30.58 -23.64 -6.15
N GLU A 162 30.57 -22.71 -5.19
CA GLU A 162 31.27 -21.41 -5.25
C GLU A 162 30.78 -20.42 -6.31
N LYS A 163 29.74 -20.75 -7.10
CA LYS A 163 29.12 -19.83 -8.05
C LYS A 163 27.84 -19.24 -7.49
N GLU A 164 27.62 -17.95 -7.74
CA GLU A 164 26.36 -17.30 -7.40
C GLU A 164 25.20 -17.91 -8.19
N VAL A 165 24.12 -18.21 -7.49
CA VAL A 165 22.91 -18.80 -8.04
C VAL A 165 22.04 -17.68 -8.60
N ALA A 166 21.50 -17.88 -9.80
CA ALA A 166 20.61 -16.89 -10.41
C ALA A 166 19.34 -16.72 -9.57
N LEU A 167 18.94 -15.47 -9.35
CA LEU A 167 17.70 -15.11 -8.65
C LEU A 167 16.59 -14.77 -9.63
N GLU A 168 15.39 -15.23 -9.34
CA GLU A 168 14.16 -14.87 -10.05
C GLU A 168 13.07 -14.44 -9.07
N TYR A 169 12.11 -13.65 -9.58
CA TYR A 169 11.10 -13.01 -8.75
C TYR A 169 9.73 -13.18 -9.39
N LEU A 170 8.76 -13.64 -8.60
CA LEU A 170 7.39 -13.85 -9.05
C LEU A 170 6.40 -13.38 -7.98
N VAL A 171 5.36 -12.65 -8.40
CA VAL A 171 4.14 -12.51 -7.61
C VAL A 171 3.19 -13.58 -8.11
N ALA A 172 2.73 -14.46 -7.22
CA ALA A 172 1.76 -15.50 -7.57
C ALA A 172 0.42 -15.19 -6.89
N CYS A 173 -0.65 -15.16 -7.67
CA CYS A 173 -2.00 -14.95 -7.14
C CYS A 173 -2.82 -16.25 -7.06
N ILE A 174 -3.82 -16.28 -6.19
CA ILE A 174 -4.89 -17.28 -6.24
C ILE A 174 -6.14 -16.59 -6.75
N ASP A 175 -6.74 -17.11 -7.82
CA ASP A 175 -8.06 -16.67 -8.26
C ASP A 175 -9.11 -17.11 -7.22
N PRO A 176 -9.74 -16.20 -6.46
CA PRO A 176 -10.71 -16.57 -5.45
C PRO A 176 -12.04 -17.10 -6.01
N ALA A 177 -12.35 -16.90 -7.31
CA ALA A 177 -13.57 -17.40 -7.94
C ALA A 177 -13.45 -18.87 -8.33
N THR A 178 -12.38 -19.23 -9.03
CA THR A 178 -12.09 -20.62 -9.43
C THR A 178 -11.34 -21.39 -8.36
N ARG A 179 -10.73 -20.68 -7.40
CA ARG A 179 -9.73 -21.18 -6.45
C ARG A 179 -8.51 -21.79 -7.15
N SER A 180 -8.31 -21.47 -8.43
CA SER A 180 -7.14 -21.92 -9.17
C SER A 180 -5.92 -21.13 -8.73
N LEU A 181 -4.88 -21.88 -8.41
CA LEU A 181 -3.56 -21.38 -8.10
C LEU A 181 -2.89 -20.93 -9.38
N GLU A 182 -2.29 -19.75 -9.41
CA GLU A 182 -1.27 -19.48 -10.43
C GLU A 182 -0.08 -20.39 -10.18
N ASP A 183 0.40 -21.02 -11.25
CA ASP A 183 1.56 -21.88 -11.24
C ASP A 183 2.80 -21.07 -10.82
N PRO A 184 3.45 -21.37 -9.68
CA PRO A 184 4.63 -20.66 -9.21
C PRO A 184 5.88 -20.89 -10.08
N LEU A 185 5.81 -21.83 -11.05
CA LEU A 185 6.85 -22.14 -12.02
C LEU A 185 6.61 -21.48 -13.39
N ARG A 186 5.48 -20.79 -13.57
CA ARG A 186 5.18 -20.10 -14.82
C ARG A 186 6.28 -19.11 -15.21
N SER A 187 6.33 -18.81 -16.51
CA SER A 187 7.17 -17.71 -16.99
C SER A 187 6.60 -16.38 -16.52
N VAL A 188 7.50 -15.44 -16.21
CA VAL A 188 7.14 -14.06 -15.90
C VAL A 188 6.91 -13.31 -17.21
N GLU A 189 5.74 -12.69 -17.36
CA GLU A 189 5.40 -11.91 -18.54
C GLU A 189 6.17 -10.58 -18.58
N ASP A 190 6.30 -9.96 -19.75
CA ASP A 190 7.11 -8.75 -19.91
C ASP A 190 6.55 -7.55 -19.14
N ASP A 191 5.23 -7.43 -19.05
CA ASP A 191 4.57 -6.39 -18.24
C ASP A 191 4.88 -6.56 -16.74
N GLU A 192 4.91 -7.79 -16.24
CA GLU A 192 5.26 -8.08 -14.84
C GLU A 192 6.73 -7.76 -14.56
N LYS A 193 7.64 -8.08 -15.49
CA LYS A 193 9.05 -7.68 -15.39
C LYS A 193 9.21 -6.17 -15.34
N ALA A 194 8.44 -5.44 -16.15
CA ALA A 194 8.45 -3.99 -16.16
C ALA A 194 7.93 -3.42 -14.83
N LEU A 195 6.83 -3.97 -14.29
CA LEU A 195 6.27 -3.59 -12.98
C LEU A 195 7.25 -3.86 -11.84
N PHE A 196 7.87 -5.04 -11.81
CA PHE A 196 8.90 -5.38 -10.82
C PHE A 196 10.10 -4.43 -10.91
N SER A 197 10.61 -4.19 -12.12
CA SER A 197 11.74 -3.28 -12.35
C SER A 197 11.44 -1.85 -11.91
N GLN A 198 10.22 -1.38 -12.14
CA GLN A 198 9.78 -0.07 -11.67
C GLN A 198 9.68 -0.03 -10.14
N ALA A 199 9.01 -1.02 -9.54
CA ALA A 199 8.88 -1.11 -8.09
C ALA A 199 10.24 -1.15 -7.38
N ARG A 200 11.22 -1.87 -7.94
CA ARG A 200 12.60 -1.89 -7.45
C ARG A 200 13.22 -0.50 -7.41
N ARG A 201 13.21 0.23 -8.53
CA ARG A 201 13.76 1.59 -8.60
C ARG A 201 13.07 2.52 -7.61
N ASP A 202 11.75 2.40 -7.49
CA ASP A 202 10.97 3.21 -6.55
C ASP A 202 11.33 2.92 -5.10
N MET A 203 11.57 1.65 -4.74
CA MET A 203 11.99 1.26 -3.39
C MET A 203 13.43 1.68 -3.08
N GLU A 204 14.35 1.55 -4.04
CA GLU A 204 15.72 2.07 -3.92
C GLU A 204 15.71 3.58 -3.67
N ALA A 205 14.94 4.34 -4.46
CA ALA A 205 14.81 5.79 -4.31
C ALA A 205 14.13 6.21 -3.00
N LEU A 206 13.11 5.45 -2.55
CA LEU A 206 12.40 5.69 -1.29
C LEU A 206 13.33 5.53 -0.08
N LEU A 207 14.20 4.51 -0.11
CA LEU A 207 15.08 4.11 0.99
C LEU A 207 16.50 4.71 0.91
N ALA A 208 16.84 5.40 -0.17
CA ALA A 208 18.13 6.06 -0.33
C ALA A 208 18.41 7.06 0.81
N PRO A 209 19.69 7.26 1.18
CA PRO A 209 20.07 8.37 2.06
C PRO A 209 19.58 9.72 1.53
N GLY A 210 18.97 10.53 2.40
CA GLY A 210 18.28 11.77 2.04
C GLY A 210 16.95 11.56 1.30
N GLY A 211 16.50 10.32 1.15
CA GLY A 211 15.28 9.93 0.46
C GLY A 211 14.01 10.37 1.19
N ARG A 212 12.86 10.15 0.53
CA ARG A 212 11.55 10.59 1.06
C ARG A 212 11.28 10.01 2.46
N LEU A 213 11.56 8.72 2.68
CA LEU A 213 11.27 8.09 3.95
C LEU A 213 12.08 8.73 5.09
N GLU A 214 13.37 9.00 4.88
CA GLU A 214 14.20 9.66 5.89
C GLU A 214 13.67 11.05 6.26
N LYS A 215 13.28 11.85 5.26
CA LYS A 215 12.66 13.18 5.47
C LYS A 215 11.37 13.08 6.29
N VAL A 216 10.50 12.12 5.96
CA VAL A 216 9.25 11.88 6.72
C VAL A 216 9.55 11.58 8.18
N LEU A 217 10.59 10.76 8.44
CA LEU A 217 10.96 10.35 9.78
C LEU A 217 11.68 11.43 10.61
N GLN A 218 11.93 12.62 10.03
CA GLN A 218 12.45 13.78 10.75
C GLN A 218 11.35 14.70 11.29
N HIS A 219 10.11 14.57 10.82
CA HIS A 219 8.99 15.46 11.20
C HIS A 219 8.09 14.84 12.27
N ASP A 220 7.35 15.67 13.01
CA ASP A 220 6.31 15.20 13.93
C ASP A 220 5.22 14.47 13.13
N PRO A 221 4.92 13.19 13.45
CA PRO A 221 3.88 12.44 12.75
C PRO A 221 2.49 13.08 12.77
N LEU A 222 2.15 13.86 13.81
CA LEU A 222 0.86 14.54 13.89
C LEU A 222 0.78 15.79 13.02
N GLU A 223 1.91 16.32 12.56
CA GLU A 223 2.01 17.48 11.67
C GLU A 223 2.16 17.08 10.20
N LEU A 224 2.43 15.80 9.93
CA LEU A 224 2.48 15.28 8.55
C LEU A 224 1.11 15.42 7.87
N GLY A 225 1.12 15.80 6.60
CA GLY A 225 -0.06 15.78 5.74
C GLY A 225 -0.59 14.35 5.55
N TYR A 226 -1.89 14.23 5.35
CA TYR A 226 -2.56 12.95 5.08
C TYR A 226 -3.77 13.16 4.18
N ALA A 227 -4.49 12.10 3.84
CA ALA A 227 -5.77 12.20 3.14
C ALA A 227 -6.66 11.08 3.64
N LEU A 228 -7.88 11.39 4.07
CA LEU A 228 -8.86 10.36 4.42
C LEU A 228 -9.61 9.93 3.16
N ASN A 229 -9.42 8.69 2.76
CA ASN A 229 -10.06 8.11 1.59
C ASN A 229 -10.42 6.63 1.85
N ALA A 230 -11.01 5.96 0.86
CA ALA A 230 -11.45 4.57 1.00
C ALA A 230 -10.32 3.59 1.39
N ARG A 231 -9.04 3.91 1.16
CA ARG A 231 -7.92 3.07 1.60
C ARG A 231 -7.67 3.17 3.10
N CYS A 232 -8.09 4.27 3.73
CA CYS A 232 -7.99 4.46 5.17
C CYS A 232 -8.87 3.45 5.93
N ASP A 233 -9.93 2.92 5.33
CA ASP A 233 -10.78 1.91 5.96
C ASP A 233 -9.99 0.63 6.30
N ALA A 234 -8.93 0.34 5.55
CA ALA A 234 -8.01 -0.77 5.80
C ALA A 234 -6.74 -0.36 6.59
N CYS A 235 -6.68 0.86 7.11
CA CYS A 235 -5.56 1.38 7.90
C CYS A 235 -5.84 1.23 9.40
N ALA A 236 -4.93 0.56 10.11
CA ALA A 236 -5.03 0.40 11.56
C ALA A 236 -5.01 1.73 12.35
N HIS A 237 -4.49 2.80 11.74
CA HIS A 237 -4.37 4.13 12.34
C HIS A 237 -5.52 5.07 11.94
N ASN A 238 -6.52 4.60 11.21
CA ASN A 238 -7.66 5.41 10.78
C ASN A 238 -8.38 6.09 11.97
N PRO A 239 -8.69 5.41 13.09
CA PRO A 239 -9.32 6.06 14.24
C PRO A 239 -8.48 7.21 14.81
N VAL A 240 -7.16 7.08 14.81
CA VAL A 240 -6.23 8.12 15.27
C VAL A 240 -6.39 9.36 14.40
N CYS A 241 -6.28 9.22 13.08
CA CYS A 241 -6.41 10.33 12.13
C CYS A 241 -7.80 10.99 12.17
N TRP A 242 -8.87 10.22 12.37
CA TRP A 242 -10.22 10.75 12.55
C TRP A 242 -10.34 11.58 13.82
N ILE A 243 -9.88 11.07 14.95
CA ILE A 243 -10.04 11.72 16.25
C ILE A 243 -9.18 12.98 16.34
N THR A 244 -7.89 12.89 15.99
CA THR A 244 -6.99 14.05 16.04
C THR A 244 -7.42 15.11 15.02
N GLY A 245 -7.76 14.69 13.81
CA GLY A 245 -8.27 15.58 12.77
C GLY A 245 -9.57 16.28 13.19
N SER A 246 -10.50 15.57 13.82
CA SER A 246 -11.77 16.15 14.29
C SER A 246 -11.56 17.24 15.34
N LYS A 247 -10.61 17.05 16.27
CA LYS A 247 -10.27 18.06 17.28
C LYS A 247 -9.72 19.34 16.63
N ARG A 248 -8.87 19.19 15.61
CA ARG A 248 -8.20 20.29 14.91
C ARG A 248 -8.97 20.86 13.72
N LYS A 249 -10.10 20.24 13.36
CA LYS A 249 -10.88 20.55 12.15
C LYS A 249 -10.04 20.44 10.86
N ASP A 250 -9.15 19.46 10.82
CA ASP A 250 -8.22 19.25 9.70
C ASP A 250 -8.94 19.17 8.34
N LEU A 251 -8.42 19.88 7.33
CA LEU A 251 -8.99 19.89 5.97
C LEU A 251 -9.08 18.48 5.37
N GLU A 252 -8.15 17.60 5.74
CA GLU A 252 -8.02 16.22 5.30
C GLU A 252 -9.26 15.36 5.58
N LEU A 253 -10.08 15.76 6.56
CA LEU A 253 -11.38 15.14 6.85
C LEU A 253 -12.38 15.27 5.70
N ALA A 254 -12.22 16.27 4.83
CA ALA A 254 -13.02 16.42 3.60
C ALA A 254 -12.57 15.47 2.46
N GLY A 255 -11.57 14.62 2.73
CA GLY A 255 -11.05 13.66 1.75
C GLY A 255 -10.25 14.31 0.63
N ILE A 256 -9.63 15.46 0.92
CA ILE A 256 -8.73 16.15 -0.01
C ILE A 256 -7.32 15.56 0.08
N LYS A 257 -6.57 15.67 -1.02
CA LYS A 257 -5.16 15.25 -1.07
C LYS A 257 -4.25 16.27 -0.37
N GLY A 258 -3.03 15.85 -0.03
CA GLY A 258 -2.09 16.67 0.73
C GLY A 258 -1.58 17.92 0.00
N ASP A 259 -1.43 17.86 -1.32
CA ASP A 259 -1.09 19.02 -2.18
C ASP A 259 -2.19 20.09 -2.12
N VAL A 260 -3.46 19.68 -2.27
CA VAL A 260 -4.64 20.54 -2.14
C VAL A 260 -4.72 21.14 -0.73
N ALA A 261 -4.55 20.32 0.31
CA ALA A 261 -4.60 20.77 1.70
C ALA A 261 -3.50 21.81 2.00
N ARG A 262 -2.28 21.60 1.48
CA ARG A 262 -1.18 22.55 1.63
C ARG A 262 -1.49 23.88 0.94
N ALA A 263 -1.93 23.85 -0.32
CA ALA A 263 -2.26 25.07 -1.07
C ALA A 263 -3.35 25.91 -0.38
N LEU A 264 -4.38 25.25 0.16
CA LEU A 264 -5.43 25.91 0.94
C LEU A 264 -4.87 26.59 2.21
N ARG A 265 -4.00 25.91 2.96
CA ARG A 265 -3.36 26.48 4.15
C ARG A 265 -2.49 27.69 3.82
N GLU A 266 -1.70 27.62 2.75
CA GLU A 266 -0.86 28.72 2.27
C GLU A 266 -1.71 29.94 1.87
N ALA A 267 -2.93 29.73 1.35
CA ALA A 267 -3.91 30.77 1.08
C ALA A 267 -4.72 31.24 2.32
N GLY A 268 -4.33 30.80 3.52
CA GLY A 268 -4.97 31.17 4.79
C GLY A 268 -6.31 30.47 5.06
N LEU A 269 -6.62 29.39 4.35
CA LEU A 269 -7.76 28.50 4.63
C LEU A 269 -7.25 27.32 5.45
N ALA A 270 -7.03 27.55 6.74
CA ALA A 270 -6.27 26.63 7.60
C ALA A 270 -7.02 25.32 7.96
N ASP A 271 -8.34 25.37 8.02
CA ASP A 271 -9.18 24.29 8.55
C ASP A 271 -10.54 24.17 7.84
N LEU A 272 -11.32 23.14 8.19
CA LEU A 272 -12.64 22.89 7.62
C LEU A 272 -13.62 24.04 7.83
N GLU A 273 -13.51 24.79 8.93
CA GLU A 273 -14.43 25.90 9.19
C GLU A 273 -14.16 27.06 8.23
N ALA A 274 -12.88 27.39 8.04
CA ALA A 274 -12.43 28.37 7.07
C ALA A 274 -12.84 27.96 5.65
N LEU A 275 -12.64 26.68 5.28
CA LEU A 275 -13.02 26.20 3.96
C LEU A 275 -14.55 26.16 3.76
N ALA A 276 -15.32 25.77 4.77
CA ALA A 276 -16.78 25.68 4.68
C ALA A 276 -17.46 27.06 4.53
N THR A 277 -16.81 28.12 4.98
CA THR A 277 -17.29 29.50 4.91
C THR A 277 -16.63 30.32 3.78
N ALA A 278 -15.66 29.75 3.07
CA ALA A 278 -14.96 30.43 1.99
C ALA A 278 -15.85 30.66 0.76
N ASP A 279 -15.56 31.75 0.03
CA ASP A 279 -16.07 31.98 -1.31
C ASP A 279 -15.36 31.02 -2.29
N PRO A 280 -16.09 30.32 -3.18
CA PRO A 280 -15.49 29.44 -4.18
C PRO A 280 -14.43 30.11 -5.06
N SER A 281 -14.52 31.41 -5.32
CA SER A 281 -13.53 32.15 -6.11
C SER A 281 -12.19 32.27 -5.39
N ARG A 282 -12.19 32.46 -4.07
CA ARG A 282 -10.98 32.40 -3.22
C ARG A 282 -10.38 31.00 -3.20
N VAL A 283 -11.21 29.97 -3.14
CA VAL A 283 -10.75 28.57 -3.21
C VAL A 283 -10.15 28.27 -4.59
N ALA A 284 -10.76 28.76 -5.68
CA ALA A 284 -10.22 28.62 -7.02
C ALA A 284 -8.85 29.29 -7.17
N GLU A 285 -8.68 30.49 -6.60
CA GLU A 285 -7.40 31.19 -6.59
C GLU A 285 -6.32 30.42 -5.83
N ALA A 286 -6.66 29.89 -4.65
CA ALA A 286 -5.74 29.06 -3.86
C ALA A 286 -5.28 27.79 -4.60
N LEU A 287 -6.09 27.29 -5.53
CA LEU A 287 -5.82 26.04 -6.26
C LEU A 287 -5.25 26.25 -7.66
N ARG A 288 -4.93 27.50 -8.04
CA ARG A 288 -4.48 27.84 -9.41
C ARG A 288 -3.27 27.04 -9.87
N GLU A 289 -2.32 26.80 -8.97
CA GLU A 289 -1.06 26.08 -9.24
C GLU A 289 -1.12 24.59 -8.86
N VAL A 290 -2.29 24.09 -8.44
CA VAL A 290 -2.45 22.69 -8.04
C VAL A 290 -2.80 21.86 -9.27
N GLU A 291 -1.93 20.90 -9.61
CA GLU A 291 -2.14 20.00 -10.74
C GLU A 291 -3.33 19.06 -10.57
N THR A 292 -3.67 18.70 -9.32
CA THR A 292 -4.84 17.86 -9.05
C THR A 292 -6.12 18.62 -9.41
N PRO A 293 -6.93 18.14 -10.37
CA PRO A 293 -8.18 18.82 -10.72
C PRO A 293 -9.18 18.68 -9.56
N VAL A 294 -9.63 19.82 -9.03
CA VAL A 294 -10.65 19.85 -7.98
C VAL A 294 -11.62 21.00 -8.23
N HIS A 295 -12.91 20.74 -8.09
CA HIS A 295 -13.95 21.77 -8.18
C HIS A 295 -14.02 22.58 -6.87
N PRO A 296 -13.77 23.90 -6.90
CA PRO A 296 -13.82 24.75 -5.71
C PRO A 296 -15.18 24.69 -5.01
N GLU A 297 -16.30 24.69 -5.74
CA GLU A 297 -17.63 24.60 -5.14
C GLU A 297 -17.82 23.27 -4.42
N HIS A 298 -17.33 22.17 -4.99
CA HIS A 298 -17.43 20.85 -4.38
C HIS A 298 -16.63 20.77 -3.09
N LEU A 299 -15.47 21.42 -3.01
CA LEU A 299 -14.67 21.46 -1.79
C LEU A 299 -15.39 22.20 -0.67
N VAL A 300 -15.96 23.37 -0.96
CA VAL A 300 -16.74 24.14 0.02
C VAL A 300 -17.94 23.32 0.51
N LEU A 301 -18.67 22.67 -0.40
CA LEU A 301 -19.81 21.81 -0.04
C LEU A 301 -19.39 20.59 0.80
N LYS A 302 -18.31 19.90 0.43
CA LYS A 302 -17.76 18.79 1.22
C LYS A 302 -17.31 19.25 2.60
N ALA A 303 -16.67 20.41 2.69
CA ALA A 303 -16.25 20.98 3.96
C ALA A 303 -17.45 21.33 4.85
N ARG A 304 -18.51 21.95 4.30
CA ARG A 304 -19.77 22.22 5.01
C ARG A 304 -20.40 20.94 5.55
N ALA A 305 -20.54 19.91 4.70
CA ALA A 305 -21.10 18.63 5.09
C ALA A 305 -20.29 17.98 6.21
N ARG A 306 -18.97 17.89 6.04
CA ARG A 306 -18.08 17.28 7.02
C ARG A 306 -18.08 18.05 8.33
N PHE A 307 -17.99 19.39 8.29
CA PHE A 307 -18.01 20.23 9.48
C PHE A 307 -19.32 20.07 10.28
N ALA A 308 -20.46 19.91 9.61
CA ALA A 308 -21.75 19.67 10.26
C ALA A 308 -21.84 18.32 11.02
N THR A 309 -20.96 17.37 10.72
CA THR A 309 -20.89 16.06 11.39
C THR A 309 -19.93 16.02 12.57
N LEU A 310 -19.11 17.06 12.77
CA LEU A 310 -18.18 17.12 13.87
C LEU A 310 -18.91 17.38 15.20
N PRO A 311 -18.34 16.96 16.35
CA PRO A 311 -18.96 17.11 17.67
C PRO A 311 -18.88 18.56 18.21
N PHE A 312 -19.27 19.53 17.38
CA PHE A 312 -19.32 20.96 17.71
C PHE A 312 -20.78 21.46 17.62
N PRO A 313 -21.10 22.64 18.20
CA PRO A 313 -22.43 23.20 18.10
C PRO A 313 -22.87 23.34 16.63
N ARG A 314 -24.08 22.85 16.32
CA ARG A 314 -24.63 22.95 14.97
C ARG A 314 -24.77 24.41 14.57
N ARG A 315 -24.26 24.77 13.39
CA ARG A 315 -24.52 26.06 12.75
C ARG A 315 -25.72 25.96 11.83
N ASN A 316 -26.58 26.98 11.87
CA ASN A 316 -27.70 27.09 10.94
C ASN A 316 -27.19 27.16 9.49
N GLY A 317 -27.87 26.45 8.59
CA GLY A 317 -27.51 26.38 7.16
C GLY A 317 -26.45 25.34 6.80
N PHE A 318 -25.90 24.61 7.78
CA PHE A 318 -24.93 23.54 7.54
C PHE A 318 -25.61 22.19 7.73
N TYR A 319 -25.65 21.38 6.68
CA TYR A 319 -26.31 20.08 6.69
C TYR A 319 -25.30 18.96 6.49
N PRO A 320 -25.43 17.83 7.22
CA PRO A 320 -24.49 16.70 7.14
C PRO A 320 -24.52 15.98 5.79
N VAL A 321 -25.53 16.27 4.96
CA VAL A 321 -25.68 15.76 3.59
C VAL A 321 -25.80 16.96 2.66
N GLN A 322 -25.03 16.96 1.59
CA GLN A 322 -25.02 18.01 0.55
C GLN A 322 -25.07 17.34 -0.82
N TRP A 323 -25.84 17.92 -1.74
CA TRP A 323 -25.82 17.50 -3.13
C TRP A 323 -24.63 18.14 -3.84
N LEU A 324 -23.81 17.32 -4.49
CA LEU A 324 -22.76 17.77 -5.40
C LEU A 324 -23.26 17.68 -6.85
N GLU A 325 -23.53 18.82 -7.48
CA GLU A 325 -23.90 18.89 -8.89
C GLU A 325 -22.74 18.46 -9.80
N GLY A 326 -23.05 17.83 -10.94
CA GLY A 326 -22.04 17.53 -11.97
C GLY A 326 -21.05 16.41 -11.63
N THR A 327 -21.31 15.59 -10.61
CA THR A 327 -20.40 14.50 -10.19
C THR A 327 -20.52 13.20 -10.99
N GLY A 328 -21.33 13.18 -12.06
CA GLY A 328 -21.44 12.04 -12.99
C GLY A 328 -22.17 10.79 -12.46
N TYR A 329 -22.38 10.67 -11.15
CA TYR A 329 -23.21 9.62 -10.57
C TYR A 329 -24.67 10.08 -10.48
N GLY A 330 -25.51 9.60 -11.40
CA GLY A 330 -26.97 9.69 -11.26
C GLY A 330 -27.66 10.86 -11.94
N ARG A 331 -27.28 11.22 -13.18
CA ARG A 331 -28.26 11.81 -14.09
C ARG A 331 -28.83 10.68 -14.95
N LEU A 332 -30.09 10.31 -14.69
CA LEU A 332 -30.92 9.83 -15.80
C LEU A 332 -30.86 10.92 -16.88
N PRO A 333 -30.73 10.55 -18.17
CA PRO A 333 -30.65 11.53 -19.24
C PRO A 333 -31.84 12.50 -19.14
N ASP A 334 -31.57 13.76 -19.42
CA ASP A 334 -32.57 14.82 -19.39
C ASP A 334 -33.69 14.46 -20.39
N LEU A 335 -34.86 14.07 -19.88
CA LEU A 335 -35.99 13.65 -20.71
C LEU A 335 -36.51 14.78 -21.61
N THR A 336 -36.11 16.03 -21.34
CA THR A 336 -36.42 17.18 -22.21
C THR A 336 -35.57 17.22 -23.49
N ALA A 337 -34.44 16.51 -23.54
CA ALA A 337 -33.60 16.42 -24.74
C ALA A 337 -34.07 15.32 -25.73
N MET A 338 -35.10 14.53 -25.38
CA MET A 338 -35.71 13.52 -26.26
C MET A 338 -37.02 14.01 -26.88
N THR A 339 -37.02 15.22 -27.46
CA THR A 339 -38.04 15.58 -28.45
C THR A 339 -37.63 15.00 -29.80
N HIS A 340 -38.17 13.83 -30.11
CA HIS A 340 -38.13 13.29 -31.47
C HIS A 340 -38.73 14.32 -32.43
N LYS A 341 -37.92 14.78 -33.40
CA LYS A 341 -38.45 15.34 -34.65
C LYS A 341 -39.44 14.30 -35.22
N ALA A 342 -40.72 14.65 -35.25
CA ALA A 342 -41.66 13.92 -36.09
C ALA A 342 -41.17 13.98 -37.55
N PRO A 343 -41.09 12.84 -38.26
CA PRO A 343 -40.75 12.86 -39.67
C PRO A 343 -41.87 13.60 -40.44
N GLY A 344 -41.46 14.48 -41.34
CA GLY A 344 -42.34 15.41 -42.04
C GLY A 344 -43.48 14.72 -42.80
N THR A 345 -44.63 15.40 -42.80
CA THR A 345 -45.59 15.39 -43.90
C THR A 345 -45.38 16.62 -44.75
#